data_AF-A0A2L1U202-F1
#
_entry.id   AF-A0A2L1U202-F1
#
_cell.length_a   1.000
_cell.length_b   1.000
_cell.length_c   1.000
_cell.angle_alpha   90.00
_cell.angle_beta   90.00
_cell.angle_gamma   90.00
#
_symmetry.space_group_name_H-M   'P 1'
#
loop_
_entity.id
_entity.type
_entity.pdbx_description
1 polymer ?
#
loop_
_entity_poly.entity_id
_entity_poly.type
_entity_poly.pdbx_seq_one_letter_code
_entity_poly.pdbx_strand_id
1 'polypeptide(L)'
;MFLLSHSQFSVSNLKSSIISINNHYLTVADVPTKEEALSYQNDWWELTYQNKILVVPVQNNEAYKVGDQLNVFSIGMTFSIPPIAVSPTIEKISE
;
A
#
# COMPACT_ATOMS: atom_id res chain seq x y z
N MET A 1 18.61 19.73 -0.53
CA MET A 1 18.40 20.07 0.89
C MET A 1 16.91 19.97 1.14
N PHE A 2 16.45 18.86 1.75
CA PHE A 2 15.04 18.70 2.10
C PHE A 2 14.83 19.33 3.48
N LEU A 3 14.07 20.42 3.54
CA LEU A 3 13.69 21.05 4.79
C LEU A 3 12.66 20.16 5.48
N LEU A 4 13.07 19.51 6.57
CA LEU A 4 12.20 18.77 7.48
C LEU A 4 11.41 19.79 8.32
N SER A 5 10.22 20.15 7.84
CA SER A 5 9.23 20.91 8.61
C SER A 5 8.54 19.97 9.60
N HIS A 6 8.46 20.42 10.86
CA HIS A 6 7.81 19.71 11.96
C HIS A 6 6.30 19.57 11.71
N SER A 7 5.85 18.36 11.32
CA SER A 7 4.52 17.78 11.59
C SER A 7 4.32 16.56 10.70
N GLN A 8 4.06 15.40 11.34
CA GLN A 8 3.55 14.14 10.76
C GLN A 8 4.52 13.32 9.89
N PHE A 9 5.40 12.56 10.56
CA PHE A 9 5.58 11.17 10.13
C PHE A 9 4.23 10.47 10.40
N SER A 10 3.31 10.52 9.44
CA SER A 10 2.14 9.66 9.50
C SER A 10 2.66 8.24 9.26
N VAL A 11 2.95 7.52 10.34
CA VAL A 11 3.06 6.08 10.29
C VAL A 11 1.67 5.60 9.88
N SER A 12 1.43 5.45 8.58
CA SER A 12 0.22 4.83 8.08
C SER A 12 0.27 3.38 8.55
N ASN A 13 -0.47 3.00 9.59
CA ASN A 13 -0.71 1.60 9.90
C ASN A 13 -1.89 1.17 9.02
N LEU A 14 -1.57 0.56 7.89
CA LEU A 14 -2.56 0.13 6.91
C LEU A 14 -2.69 -1.38 6.97
N LYS A 15 -3.80 -1.89 7.51
CA LYS A 15 -4.19 -3.28 7.28
C LYS A 15 -4.77 -3.34 5.87
N SER A 16 -3.98 -3.86 4.93
CA SER A 16 -4.32 -3.78 3.52
C SER A 16 -4.19 -5.13 2.84
N SER A 17 -4.96 -5.33 1.78
CA SER A 17 -4.89 -6.54 0.96
C SER A 17 -4.22 -6.24 -0.37
N ILE A 18 -3.35 -7.13 -0.86
CA ILE A 18 -2.71 -6.98 -2.16
C ILE A 18 -3.75 -7.17 -3.27
N ILE A 19 -3.91 -6.17 -4.14
CA ILE A 19 -4.81 -6.25 -5.31
C ILE A 19 -4.04 -6.42 -6.62
N SER A 20 -2.75 -6.07 -6.67
CA SER A 20 -1.91 -6.29 -7.85
C SER A 20 -0.45 -6.42 -7.46
N ILE A 21 0.30 -7.18 -8.27
CA ILE A 21 1.74 -7.39 -8.12
C ILE A 21 2.41 -7.09 -9.45
N ASN A 22 3.41 -6.21 -9.41
CA ASN A 22 4.36 -5.93 -10.49
C ASN A 22 5.77 -6.29 -10.00
N ASN A 23 6.77 -6.34 -10.88
CA ASN A 23 8.16 -6.74 -10.60
C ASN A 23 8.76 -6.10 -9.34
N HIS A 24 8.50 -4.81 -9.11
CA HIS A 24 9.08 -4.07 -7.98
C HIS A 24 8.03 -3.43 -7.07
N TYR A 25 6.74 -3.72 -7.27
CA TYR A 25 5.67 -3.03 -6.59
C TYR A 25 4.50 -3.95 -6.22
N LEU A 26 3.94 -3.72 -5.04
CA LEU A 26 2.64 -4.21 -4.65
C LEU A 26 1.65 -3.05 -4.71
N THR A 27 0.46 -3.27 -5.25
CA THR A 27 -0.67 -2.35 -5.04
C THR A 27 -1.54 -2.93 -3.95
N VAL A 28 -1.75 -2.16 -2.89
CA VAL A 28 -2.53 -2.59 -1.72
C VAL A 28 -3.74 -1.70 -1.53
N ALA A 29 -4.85 -2.31 -1.09
CA ALA A 29 -6.10 -1.63 -0.78
C ALA A 29 -6.41 -1.70 0.72
N ASP A 30 -6.74 -0.56 1.32
CA ASP A 30 -7.21 -0.42 2.70
C ASP A 30 -8.73 -0.47 2.74
N VAL A 31 -9.22 -1.69 2.77
CA VAL A 31 -10.65 -1.98 2.84
C VAL A 31 -10.91 -3.10 3.85
N PRO A 32 -12.09 -3.14 4.47
CA PRO A 32 -12.39 -4.06 5.56
C PRO A 32 -12.15 -5.56 5.27
N THR A 33 -12.35 -5.99 4.02
CA THR A 33 -12.27 -7.42 3.66
C THR A 33 -11.39 -7.67 2.44
N LYS A 34 -10.87 -8.90 2.35
CA LYS A 34 -10.11 -9.37 1.19
C LYS A 34 -10.99 -9.41 -0.05
N GLU A 35 -12.23 -9.85 0.07
CA GLU A 35 -13.19 -9.92 -1.03
C GLU A 35 -13.48 -8.54 -1.61
N GLU A 36 -13.67 -7.54 -0.75
CA GLU A 36 -13.83 -6.15 -1.16
C GLU A 36 -12.58 -5.66 -1.89
N ALA A 37 -11.37 -5.92 -1.35
CA ALA A 37 -10.13 -5.53 -2.01
C ALA A 37 -10.00 -6.13 -3.41
N LEU A 38 -10.30 -7.43 -3.55
CA LEU A 38 -10.21 -8.14 -4.82
C LEU A 38 -11.23 -7.64 -5.87
N SER A 39 -12.29 -6.94 -5.46
CA SER A 39 -13.22 -6.30 -6.41
C SER A 39 -12.60 -5.10 -7.15
N TYR A 40 -11.57 -4.46 -6.58
CA TYR A 40 -10.89 -3.28 -7.14
C TYR A 40 -9.67 -3.60 -8.02
N GLN A 41 -9.36 -4.87 -8.30
CA GLN A 41 -8.14 -5.25 -9.06
C GLN A 41 -8.02 -4.55 -10.43
N ASN A 42 -9.14 -4.33 -11.11
CA ASN A 42 -9.17 -3.74 -12.46
C ASN A 42 -9.62 -2.28 -12.47
N ASP A 43 -10.25 -1.80 -11.40
CA ASP A 43 -10.75 -0.43 -11.27
C ASP A 43 -10.57 0.03 -9.84
N TRP A 44 -9.41 0.62 -9.55
CA TRP A 44 -9.03 1.09 -8.22
C TRP A 44 -9.15 2.61 -8.08
N TRP A 45 -9.69 3.29 -9.10
CA TRP A 45 -9.71 4.75 -9.17
C TRP A 45 -10.50 5.37 -8.00
N GLU A 46 -11.60 4.74 -7.61
CA GLU A 46 -12.39 5.13 -6.44
C GLU A 46 -11.56 5.13 -5.15
N LEU A 47 -10.69 4.13 -4.95
CA LEU A 47 -9.84 4.04 -3.77
C LEU A 47 -8.85 5.20 -3.66
N THR A 48 -8.44 5.79 -4.79
CA THR A 48 -7.55 6.96 -4.81
C THR A 48 -8.21 8.16 -4.13
N TYR A 49 -9.47 8.45 -4.46
CA TYR A 49 -10.19 9.57 -3.86
C TYR A 49 -10.45 9.38 -2.36
N GLN A 50 -10.46 8.14 -1.89
CA GLN A 50 -10.67 7.80 -0.49
C GLN A 50 -9.37 7.67 0.31
N ASN A 51 -8.20 7.87 -0.32
CA ASN A 51 -6.89 7.57 0.26
C ASN A 51 -6.75 6.12 0.77
N LYS A 52 -7.40 5.18 0.09
CA LYS A 52 -7.44 3.75 0.45
C LYS A 52 -6.57 2.87 -0.44
N ILE A 53 -5.69 3.46 -1.24
CA ILE A 53 -4.77 2.73 -2.12
C ILE A 53 -3.36 3.23 -1.92
N LEU A 54 -2.41 2.29 -1.92
CA LEU A 54 -0.98 2.60 -1.83
C LEU A 54 -0.19 1.66 -2.73
N VAL A 55 0.78 2.22 -3.44
CA VAL A 55 1.80 1.45 -4.16
C VAL A 55 3.01 1.29 -3.25
N VAL A 56 3.41 0.05 -3.01
CA VAL A 56 4.45 -0.30 -2.05
C VAL A 56 5.64 -0.90 -2.82
N PRO A 57 6.80 -0.24 -2.88
CA PRO A 57 7.99 -0.83 -3.49
C PRO A 57 8.47 -2.04 -2.68
N VAL A 58 8.88 -3.10 -3.39
CA VAL A 58 9.43 -4.33 -2.81
C VAL A 58 10.71 -4.75 -3.54
N GLN A 59 11.64 -5.36 -2.80
CA GLN A 59 12.87 -5.92 -3.37
C GLN A 59 12.64 -7.31 -3.96
N ASN A 60 11.71 -8.09 -3.39
CA ASN A 60 11.35 -9.42 -3.87
C ASN A 60 9.83 -9.57 -3.81
N ASN A 61 9.20 -9.76 -4.97
CA ASN A 61 7.75 -9.94 -5.05
C ASN A 61 7.30 -11.42 -4.99
N GLU A 62 8.21 -12.39 -5.14
CA GLU A 62 7.91 -13.83 -5.12
C GLU A 62 7.37 -14.29 -3.76
N ALA A 63 7.69 -13.53 -2.71
CA ALA A 63 7.19 -13.77 -1.36
C ALA A 63 5.71 -13.44 -1.19
N TYR A 64 5.03 -12.82 -2.17
CA TYR A 64 3.68 -12.26 -2.02
C TYR A 64 2.69 -12.84 -3.03
N LYS A 65 1.41 -12.85 -2.67
CA LYS A 65 0.29 -13.26 -3.53
C LYS A 65 -0.83 -12.23 -3.48
N VAL A 66 -1.54 -12.08 -4.60
CA VAL A 66 -2.77 -11.28 -4.63
C VAL A 66 -3.74 -11.82 -3.58
N GLY A 67 -4.29 -10.92 -2.77
CA GLY A 67 -5.15 -11.21 -1.64
C GLY A 67 -4.44 -11.48 -0.31
N ASP A 68 -3.10 -11.50 -0.26
CA ASP A 68 -2.37 -11.49 1.02
C ASP A 68 -2.71 -10.23 1.81
N GLN A 69 -2.91 -10.37 3.12
CA GLN A 69 -3.10 -9.25 4.04
C GLN A 69 -1.75 -8.83 4.64
N LEU A 70 -1.51 -7.52 4.63
CA LEU A 70 -0.28 -6.90 5.07
C LEU A 70 -0.57 -5.78 6.06
N ASN A 71 0.31 -5.61 7.05
CA ASN A 71 0.53 -4.30 7.65
C ASN A 71 1.64 -3.61 6.86
N VAL A 72 1.34 -2.44 6.32
CA VAL A 72 2.33 -1.61 5.63
C VAL A 72 2.60 -0.38 6.48
N PHE A 73 3.87 -0.14 6.81
CA PHE A 73 4.34 1.04 7.52
C PHE A 73 5.24 1.84 6.59
N SER A 74 5.14 3.17 6.55
CA SER A 74 6.02 4.02 5.74
C SER A 74 6.36 5.30 6.48
N ILE A 75 7.47 5.95 6.10
CA ILE A 75 7.83 7.27 6.63
C ILE A 75 7.13 8.42 5.90
N GLY A 76 6.36 8.10 4.86
CA GLY A 76 5.65 9.03 4.01
C GLY A 76 5.26 8.41 2.67
N MET A 77 4.64 9.22 1.81
CA MET A 77 4.20 8.81 0.48
C MET A 77 4.41 9.93 -0.54
N THR A 78 4.51 9.58 -1.81
CA THR A 78 4.64 10.55 -2.91
C THR A 78 3.32 11.26 -3.22
N PHE A 79 3.40 12.48 -3.76
CA PHE A 79 2.26 13.19 -4.33
C PHE A 79 1.97 12.71 -5.77
N SER A 80 1.61 11.44 -5.92
CA SER A 80 1.24 10.80 -7.19
C SER A 80 -0.10 10.09 -7.09
N ILE A 81 -0.65 9.65 -8.22
CA ILE A 81 -1.88 8.86 -8.29
C ILE A 81 -1.54 7.52 -8.97
N PRO A 82 -1.60 6.38 -8.26
CA PRO A 82 -1.76 6.27 -6.81
C PRO A 82 -0.52 6.80 -6.06
N PRO A 83 -0.62 7.12 -4.76
CA PRO A 83 0.54 7.43 -3.92
C PRO A 83 1.49 6.23 -3.82
N ILE A 84 2.79 6.50 -3.75
CA ILE A 84 3.84 5.48 -3.59
C ILE A 84 4.45 5.63 -2.20
N ALA A 85 4.54 4.54 -1.44
CA ALA A 85 5.15 4.51 -0.12
C ALA A 85 6.66 4.80 -0.19
N VAL A 86 7.14 5.65 0.72
CA VAL A 86 8.57 5.97 0.87
C VAL A 86 9.15 5.12 2.00
N SER A 87 10.19 4.36 1.68
CA SER A 87 10.90 3.46 2.61
C SER A 87 9.95 2.56 3.43
N PRO A 88 9.11 1.73 2.79
CA PRO A 88 8.13 0.94 3.50
C PRO A 88 8.75 -0.23 4.28
N THR A 89 8.15 -0.56 5.41
CA THR A 89 8.30 -1.84 6.12
C THR A 89 6.99 -2.62 5.95
N ILE A 90 7.09 -3.90 5.57
CA ILE A 90 5.93 -4.75 5.29
C ILE A 90 5.95 -5.94 6.25
N GLU A 91 4.84 -6.16 6.93
CA GLU A 91 4.61 -7.34 7.75
C GLU A 91 3.44 -8.13 7.18
N LYS A 92 3.63 -9.42 6.91
CA LYS A 92 2.53 -10.31 6.53
C LYS A 92 1.67 -10.63 7.73
N ILE A 93 0.36 -10.52 7.56
CA ILE A 93 -0.60 -11.04 8.52
C ILE A 93 -0.79 -12.52 8.16
N SER A 94 -0.22 -13.42 8.95
CA SER A 94 -0.50 -14.85 8.81
C SER A 94 -2.00 -15.10 8.99
N GLU A 95 -2.58 -15.94 8.13
CA GLU A 95 -3.87 -16.58 8.41
C GLU A 95 -3.79 -17.48 9.64
#